data_AF-A0A4V1L4Z1-F1
#
_entry.id   AF-A0A4V1L4Z1-F1
#
_cell.length_a   1.000
_cell.length_b   1.000
_cell.length_c   1.000
_cell.angle_alpha   90.00
_cell.angle_beta   90.00
_cell.angle_gamma   90.00
#
_symmetry.space_group_name_H-M   'P 1'
#
loop_
_entity.id
_entity.type
_entity.pdbx_description
1 polymer ?
#
loop_
_entity_poly.entity_id
_entity_poly.type
_entity_poly.pdbx_seq_one_letter_code
_entity_poly.pdbx_strand_id
1 'polypeptide(L)' 'MIAGDGSKIEYEVFFRVWKPGRGRIFLHVESAYVREANYGSSRPKGMVIDFYVILHNTLNNRAIHV' A
#
# COMPACT_ATOMS: atom_id res chain seq x y z
N MET A 1 1.56 -13.92 -0.61
CA MET A 1 0.88 -15.24 -0.61
C MET A 1 1.84 -16.30 -1.13
N ILE A 2 1.57 -17.58 -0.88
CA ILE A 2 2.31 -18.69 -1.50
C ILE A 2 1.41 -19.25 -2.60
N ALA A 3 1.91 -19.32 -3.83
CA ALA A 3 1.21 -19.96 -4.95
C ALA A 3 1.16 -21.48 -4.75
N GLY A 4 0.31 -22.18 -5.51
CA GLY A 4 0.17 -23.63 -5.42
C GLY A 4 1.46 -24.41 -5.73
N ASP A 5 2.44 -23.77 -6.39
CA ASP A 5 3.77 -24.32 -6.70
C ASP A 5 4.83 -24.00 -5.62
N GLY A 6 4.44 -23.37 -4.51
CA GLY A 6 5.35 -22.99 -3.43
C GLY A 6 6.08 -21.66 -3.66
N SER A 7 5.87 -20.99 -4.80
CA SER A 7 6.49 -19.69 -5.08
C SER A 7 5.86 -18.56 -4.26
N LYS A 8 6.68 -17.57 -3.88
CA LYS A 8 6.20 -16.39 -3.16
C LYS A 8 5.58 -15.41 -4.15
N ILE A 9 4.27 -15.16 -4.01
CA ILE A 9 3.56 -14.11 -4.74
C ILE A 9 3.64 -12.81 -3.95
N GLU A 10 4.25 -11.80 -4.55
CA GLU A 10 4.22 -10.42 -4.08
C GLU A 10 3.16 -9.62 -4.84
N TYR A 11 2.45 -8.76 -4.12
CA TYR A 11 1.46 -7.86 -4.70
C TYR A 11 1.89 -6.41 -4.49
N GLU A 12 1.62 -5.56 -5.47
CA GLU A 12 1.49 -4.13 -5.25
C GLU A 12 0.02 -3.78 -5.05
N VAL A 13 -0.26 -3.02 -3.99
CA VAL A 13 -1.60 -2.62 -3.59
C VAL A 13 -1.71 -1.11 -3.69
N PHE A 14 -2.67 -0.62 -4.46
CA PHE A 14 -3.05 0.78 -4.49
C PHE A 14 -4.24 0.98 -3.57
N PHE A 15 -4.12 1.91 -2.64
CA PHE A 15 -5.13 2.10 -1.61
C PHE A 15 -5.26 3.58 -1.24
N ARG A 16 -6.43 3.92 -0.71
CA ARG A 16 -6.68 5.19 -0.01
C ARG A 16 -6.90 4.92 1.45
N VAL A 17 -6.46 5.86 2.28
CA VAL A 17 -6.72 5.86 3.72
C VAL A 17 -7.34 7.17 4.15
N TRP A 18 -8.30 7.09 5.06
CA TRP A 18 -8.84 8.27 5.73
C TRP A 18 -9.36 7.94 7.11
N LYS A 19 -9.56 8.99 7.90
CA LYS A 19 -10.05 8.91 9.27
C LYS A 19 -11.51 9.39 9.31
N PRO A 20 -12.51 8.50 9.46
CA PRO A 20 -13.91 8.90 9.54
C PRO A 20 -14.28 9.51 10.91
N GLY A 21 -13.42 9.32 11.93
CA GLY A 21 -13.71 9.68 13.32
C GLY A 21 -12.58 9.26 14.26
N ARG A 22 -12.79 9.42 15.56
CA ARG A 22 -11.76 9.12 16.57
C ARG A 22 -11.50 7.61 16.67
N GLY A 23 -10.24 7.20 16.62
CA GLY A 23 -9.81 5.81 16.83
C GLY A 23 -10.11 4.83 15.69
N ARG A 24 -10.60 5.28 14.52
CA ARG A 24 -10.87 4.44 13.35
C ARG A 24 -10.11 4.94 12.14
N ILE A 25 -9.70 4.01 11.28
CA ILE A 25 -9.13 4.27 9.96
C ILE A 25 -9.91 3.44 8.96
N PHE A 26 -10.26 4.03 7.83
CA PHE A 26 -10.71 3.29 6.66
C PHE A 26 -9.52 3.08 5.73
N LEU A 27 -9.32 1.83 5.36
CA LEU A 27 -8.41 1.42 4.29
C LEU A 27 -9.27 0.93 3.14
N HIS A 28 -9.23 1.63 2.01
CA HIS A 28 -9.91 1.22 0.79
C HIS A 28 -8.86 0.78 -0.23
N VAL A 29 -8.83 -0.52 -0.50
CA VAL A 29 -7.99 -1.08 -1.57
C VAL A 29 -8.68 -0.82 -2.90
N GLU A 30 -8.09 0.02 -3.73
CA GLU A 30 -8.64 0.37 -5.05
C GLU A 30 -8.27 -0.69 -6.10
N SER A 31 -7.03 -1.20 -6.02
CA SER A 31 -6.55 -2.26 -6.89
C SER A 31 -5.36 -3.01 -6.28
N ALA A 32 -5.15 -4.24 -6.74
CA ALA A 32 -4.00 -5.05 -6.37
C ALA A 32 -3.49 -5.80 -7.61
N TYR A 33 -2.19 -5.71 -7.88
CA TYR A 33 -1.54 -6.34 -9.03
C TYR A 33 -0.43 -7.27 -8.56
N VAL A 34 -0.26 -8.40 -9.24
CA VAL A 34 0.87 -9.31 -9.00
C VAL A 34 2.14 -8.63 -9.50
N ARG A 35 3.21 -8.67 -8.70
CA ARG A 35 4.53 -8.22 -9.15
C ARG A 35 5.13 -9.27 -10.08
N GLU A 36 5.17 -8.98 -11.37
CA GLU A 36 5.83 -9.81 -12.37
C GLU A 36 7.35 -9.59 -12.41
N ALA A 37 8.11 -10.49 -13.03
CA ALA A 37 9.58 -10.42 -13.05
C ALA A 37 10.15 -9.12 -13.65
N ASN A 38 9.41 -8.45 -14.54
CA ASN A 38 9.80 -7.17 -15.17
C ASN A 38 9.26 -5.93 -14.44
N TYR A 39 8.67 -6.09 -13.26
CA TYR A 39 7.96 -5.04 -12.53
C TYR A 39 8.81 -3.80 -12.20
N GLY A 40 10.14 -3.91 -12.17
CA GLY A 40 11.04 -2.77 -11.97
C GLY A 40 10.90 -1.66 -13.03
N SER A 41 10.47 -1.99 -14.26
CA SER A 41 10.33 -1.01 -15.35
C SER A 41 8.96 -0.33 -15.41
N SER A 42 7.91 -0.99 -14.90
CA SER A 42 6.52 -0.49 -14.90
C SER A 42 6.06 0.08 -13.57
N ARG A 43 6.88 -0.03 -12.52
CA ARG A 43 6.59 0.55 -11.21
C ARG A 43 6.39 2.06 -11.31
N PRO A 44 5.28 2.62 -10.80
CA PRO A 44 5.11 4.07 -10.72
C PRO A 44 6.31 4.70 -10.01
N LYS A 45 6.92 5.71 -10.64
CA LYS A 45 8.03 6.45 -10.03
C LYS A 45 7.48 7.24 -8.84
N GLY A 46 7.86 6.86 -7.63
CA GLY A 46 7.41 7.51 -6.41
C GLY A 46 8.19 7.05 -5.19
N MET A 47 8.13 7.84 -4.12
CA MET A 47 8.73 7.49 -2.84
C MET A 47 8.01 6.27 -2.24
N VAL A 48 8.78 5.27 -1.84
CA VAL A 48 8.25 4.11 -1.12
C VAL A 48 8.03 4.53 0.33
N ILE A 49 6.77 4.68 0.72
CA ILE A 49 6.40 4.98 2.10
C ILE A 49 5.76 3.75 2.70
N ASP A 50 6.30 3.28 3.82
CA ASP A 50 5.78 2.10 4.48
C ASP A 50 4.34 2.30 4.96
N PHE A 51 3.55 1.24 4.88
CA PHE A 51 2.13 1.26 5.23
C PHE A 51 1.87 1.78 6.66
N TYR A 52 2.72 1.41 7.63
CA TYR A 52 2.57 1.85 9.02
C TYR A 52 2.78 3.36 9.18
N VAL A 53 3.65 3.97 8.35
CA VAL A 53 3.87 5.43 8.35
C VAL A 53 2.63 6.14 7.85
N ILE A 54 2.04 5.62 6.77
CA ILE A 54 0.78 6.14 6.20
C ILE A 54 -0.32 6.08 7.26
N LEU A 55 -0.54 4.92 7.89
CA LEU A 55 -1.55 4.76 8.93
C LEU A 55 -1.32 5.68 10.14
N HIS A 56 -0.08 5.76 10.64
CA HIS A 56 0.25 6.61 11.78
C HIS A 56 -0.04 8.08 11.47
N ASN A 57 0.36 8.56 10.30
CA ASN A 57 0.11 9.94 9.91
C ASN A 57 -1.38 10.23 9.71
N THR A 58 -2.13 9.32 9.08
CA THR A 58 -3.59 9.43 8.95
C THR A 58 -4.30 9.44 10.32
N LEU A 59 -3.88 8.59 11.27
CA LEU A 59 -4.44 8.60 12.63
C LEU A 59 -4.23 9.92 13.36
N ASN A 60 -3.07 10.54 13.15
CA ASN A 60 -2.64 11.73 13.87
C ASN A 60 -2.85 13.02 13.08
N ASN A 61 -3.55 12.97 11.93
CA ASN A 61 -3.77 14.11 11.03
C ASN A 61 -2.46 14.82 10.64
N ARG A 62 -1.41 14.06 10.37
CA ARG A 62 -0.11 14.57 9.91
C ARG A 62 -0.03 14.48 8.39
N ALA A 63 0.44 15.54 7.74
CA ALA A 63 0.67 15.54 6.31
C ALA A 63 1.91 14.69 5.96
N ILE A 64 1.86 14.03 4.81
CA ILE A 64 3.00 13.34 4.21
C ILE A 64 3.49 14.23 3.08
N HIS A 65 4.74 14.70 3.19
CA HIS A 65 5.41 15.43 2.11
C HIS A 65 6.19 14.42 1.28
N VAL A 66 5.90 14.37 -0.02
CA VAL A 66 6.43 13.39 -0.99
C VAL A 66 7.35 14.08 -1.97
#